data_AF-A0A915B605-F1
#
_entry.id   AF-A0A915B605-F1
#
_cell.length_a   1.000
_cell.length_b   1.000
_cell.length_c   1.000
_cell.angle_alpha   90.00
_cell.angle_beta   90.00
_cell.angle_gamma   90.00
#
_symmetry.space_group_name_H-M   'P 1'
#
loop_
_entity.id
_entity.type
_entity.pdbx_description
1 polymer ?
#
loop_
_entity_poly.entity_id
_entity_poly.type
_entity_poly.pdbx_seq_one_letter_code
_entity_poly.pdbx_strand_id
1 'polypeptide(L)'
;GDALATDKEIIAWVNNKLAKSNKTSRINSFQDPVIADARVVIDLIDAIKPGIIDYSLVRTGGLEANMANAKYAITSGRKIGAKIYALPEDIVEVKPRMVMTVFACLMARDYMPNMREESVGSPITPMNNHTGY
;
A
#
# COMPACT_ATOMS: atom_id res chain seq x y z
N GLY A 1 5.60 24.80 4.74
CA GLY A 1 5.55 24.26 6.11
C GLY A 1 5.01 22.85 6.13
N ASP A 2 3.90 22.61 5.41
CA ASP A 2 3.04 21.44 5.65
C ASP A 2 3.55 20.13 5.04
N ALA A 3 4.24 20.17 3.90
CA ALA A 3 4.77 18.96 3.26
C ALA A 3 5.73 18.17 4.17
N LEU A 4 6.58 18.87 4.93
CA LEU A 4 7.53 18.22 5.85
C LEU A 4 6.83 17.57 7.06
N ALA A 5 5.65 18.06 7.45
CA ALA A 5 4.85 17.45 8.50
C ALA A 5 4.24 16.13 7.99
N THR A 6 3.63 16.17 6.80
CA THR A 6 3.05 14.99 6.14
C THR A 6 4.09 13.90 5.85
N ASP A 7 5.28 14.27 5.40
CA ASP A 7 6.37 13.32 5.14
C ASP A 7 6.74 12.52 6.39
N LYS A 8 6.87 13.22 7.53
CA LYS A 8 7.19 12.60 8.83
C LYS A 8 6.06 11.69 9.31
N GLU A 9 4.81 12.10 9.10
CA GLU A 9 3.63 11.29 9.45
C GLU A 9 3.60 9.98 8.67
N ILE A 10 3.87 10.03 7.36
CA ILE A 10 3.94 8.84 6.51
C ILE A 10 5.06 7.91 6.97
N ILE A 11 6.27 8.43 7.19
CA ILE A 11 7.40 7.62 7.65
C ILE A 11 7.12 6.98 9.01
N ALA A 12 6.55 7.76 9.95
CA ALA A 12 6.17 7.26 11.27
C ALA A 12 5.12 6.15 11.16
N TRP A 13 4.10 6.33 10.33
CA TRP A 13 3.09 5.30 10.10
C TRP A 13 3.68 4.03 9.48
N VAL A 14 4.54 4.13 8.47
CA VAL A 14 5.20 2.97 7.84
C VAL A 14 5.93 2.14 8.90
N ASN A 15 6.80 2.79 9.67
CA ASN A 15 7.60 2.10 10.68
C ASN A 15 6.74 1.52 11.81
N ASN A 16 5.69 2.24 12.24
CA ASN A 16 4.75 1.74 13.25
C ASN A 16 3.94 0.53 12.75
N LYS A 17 3.50 0.54 11.49
CA LYS A 17 2.75 -0.57 10.89
C LYS A 17 3.63 -1.82 10.79
N LEU A 18 4.85 -1.66 10.27
CA LEU A 18 5.84 -2.74 10.18
C LEU A 18 6.16 -3.35 11.56
N ALA A 19 6.44 -2.50 12.55
CA ALA A 19 6.74 -2.95 13.91
C ALA A 19 5.57 -3.72 14.55
N LYS A 20 4.33 -3.21 14.41
CA LYS A 20 3.12 -3.89 14.93
C LYS A 20 2.84 -5.24 14.25
N SER A 21 3.34 -5.43 13.03
CA SER A 21 3.23 -6.67 12.27
C SER A 21 4.47 -7.57 12.39
N ASN A 22 5.34 -7.32 13.38
CA ASN A 22 6.57 -8.08 13.63
C ASN A 22 7.53 -8.12 12.42
N LYS A 23 7.52 -7.08 11.58
CA LYS A 23 8.49 -6.89 10.50
C LYS A 23 9.70 -6.11 11.03
N THR A 24 10.88 -6.47 10.54
CA THR A 24 12.15 -5.83 10.94
C THR A 24 12.59 -4.72 10.00
N SER A 25 12.00 -4.65 8.80
CA SER A 25 12.26 -3.59 7.83
C SER A 25 11.74 -2.24 8.33
N ARG A 26 12.44 -1.17 7.96
CA ARG A 26 12.13 0.22 8.34
C ARG A 26 12.76 1.20 7.36
N ILE A 27 12.26 2.43 7.32
CA ILE A 27 12.83 3.53 6.53
C ILE A 27 13.11 4.75 7.41
N ASN A 28 14.15 5.51 7.08
CA ASN A 28 14.45 6.78 7.74
C ASN A 28 14.00 8.00 6.92
N SER A 29 13.87 7.83 5.60
CA SER A 29 13.40 8.86 4.66
C SER A 29 12.89 8.20 3.37
N PHE A 30 12.26 8.98 2.48
CA PHE A 30 11.90 8.51 1.13
C PHE A 30 13.10 8.38 0.17
N GLN A 31 14.30 8.73 0.63
CA GLN A 31 15.59 8.59 -0.07
C GLN A 31 16.43 7.43 0.50
N ASP A 32 15.88 6.67 1.45
CA ASP A 32 16.63 5.61 2.12
C ASP A 32 17.01 4.50 1.14
N PRO A 33 18.31 4.19 0.94
CA PRO A 33 18.76 3.16 0.01
C PRO A 33 18.18 1.77 0.28
N VAL A 34 17.74 1.50 1.52
CA VAL A 34 17.06 0.24 1.88
C VAL A 34 15.77 0.00 1.09
N ILE A 35 15.20 1.04 0.48
CA ILE A 35 13.99 0.94 -0.34
C ILE A 35 14.28 0.27 -1.70
N ALA A 36 15.52 0.33 -2.19
CA ALA A 36 15.88 -0.06 -3.54
C ALA A 36 15.61 -1.54 -3.87
N ASP A 37 15.62 -2.43 -2.87
CA ASP A 37 15.31 -3.85 -3.04
C ASP A 37 13.80 -4.18 -2.97
N ALA A 38 12.98 -3.14 -2.75
CA ALA A 38 11.53 -3.16 -2.56
C ALA A 38 11.01 -4.04 -1.41
N ARG A 39 11.88 -4.65 -0.57
CA ARG A 39 11.45 -5.55 0.52
C ARG A 39 10.60 -4.82 1.54
N VAL A 40 10.98 -3.60 1.92
CA VAL A 40 10.19 -2.81 2.88
C VAL A 40 8.78 -2.50 2.36
N VAL A 41 8.61 -2.35 1.03
CA VAL A 41 7.30 -2.16 0.40
C VAL A 41 6.49 -3.45 0.44
N ILE A 42 7.14 -4.59 0.16
CA ILE A 42 6.53 -5.93 0.22
C ILE A 42 6.07 -6.26 1.65
N ASP A 43 6.94 -6.06 2.63
CA ASP A 43 6.64 -6.27 4.05
C ASP A 43 5.49 -5.40 4.52
N LEU A 44 5.43 -4.15 4.05
CA LEU A 44 4.34 -3.25 4.38
C LEU A 44 3.01 -3.71 3.77
N ILE A 45 3.02 -4.25 2.54
CA ILE A 45 1.81 -4.82 1.92
C ILE A 45 1.31 -6.02 2.73
N ASP A 46 2.20 -6.93 3.15
CA ASP A 46 1.83 -8.04 4.02
C ASP A 46 1.32 -7.56 5.39
N ALA A 47 1.91 -6.50 5.95
CA ALA A 47 1.44 -5.89 7.19
C ALA A 47 0.02 -5.28 7.06
N ILE A 48 -0.33 -4.72 5.89
CA ILE A 48 -1.66 -4.18 5.61
C ILE A 48 -2.69 -5.28 5.39
N LYS A 49 -2.32 -6.31 4.62
CA LYS A 49 -3.20 -7.45 4.34
C LYS A 49 -2.41 -8.76 4.44
N PRO A 50 -2.37 -9.37 5.64
CA PRO A 50 -1.59 -10.59 5.88
C PRO A 50 -1.97 -11.73 4.95
N GLY A 51 -0.97 -12.48 4.48
CA GLY A 51 -1.16 -13.68 3.66
C GLY A 51 -1.35 -13.42 2.16
N ILE A 52 -1.18 -12.18 1.70
CA ILE A 52 -1.22 -11.85 0.26
C ILE A 52 0.14 -12.02 -0.41
N ILE A 53 1.21 -11.94 0.37
CA ILE A 53 2.58 -12.06 -0.13
C ILE A 53 3.03 -13.52 -0.03
N ASP A 54 3.36 -14.09 -1.18
CA ASP A 54 4.26 -15.24 -1.26
C ASP A 54 5.71 -14.76 -1.19
N TYR A 55 6.39 -15.05 -0.08
CA TYR A 55 7.78 -14.66 0.15
C TYR A 55 8.79 -15.52 -0.64
N SER A 56 8.38 -16.65 -1.22
CA SER A 56 9.25 -17.46 -2.09
C SER A 56 9.59 -16.75 -3.40
N LEU A 57 8.77 -15.78 -3.81
CA LEU A 57 8.99 -14.94 -4.98
C LEU A 57 9.94 -13.75 -4.71
N VAL A 58 10.25 -13.48 -3.44
CA VAL A 58 11.10 -12.36 -3.04
C VAL A 58 12.57 -12.76 -3.20
N ARG A 59 13.26 -12.07 -4.09
CA ARG A 59 14.64 -12.38 -4.45
C ARG A 59 15.62 -11.54 -3.63
N THR A 60 16.83 -12.04 -3.50
CA THR A 60 17.99 -11.29 -3.00
C THR A 60 19.03 -11.20 -4.11
N GLY A 61 19.87 -10.16 -4.07
CA GLY A 61 20.95 -9.97 -5.04
C GLY A 61 21.02 -8.54 -5.56
N GLY A 62 21.47 -8.40 -6.80
CA GLY A 62 21.66 -7.11 -7.46
C GLY A 62 20.41 -6.58 -8.17
N LEU A 63 20.64 -5.72 -9.17
CA LEU A 63 19.62 -4.94 -9.87
C LEU A 63 18.43 -5.77 -10.40
N GLU A 64 18.68 -6.96 -10.95
CA GLU A 64 17.62 -7.82 -11.49
C GLU A 64 16.65 -8.29 -10.39
N ALA A 65 17.18 -8.65 -9.22
CA ALA A 65 16.37 -9.06 -8.06
C ALA A 65 15.53 -7.88 -7.56
N ASN A 66 16.15 -6.69 -7.44
CA ASN A 66 15.47 -5.47 -7.03
C ASN A 66 14.32 -5.12 -7.98
N MET A 67 14.55 -5.22 -9.30
CA MET A 67 13.56 -4.98 -10.33
C MET A 67 12.39 -5.98 -10.25
N ALA A 68 12.69 -7.27 -10.04
CA ALA A 68 11.67 -8.31 -9.85
C ALA A 68 10.83 -8.05 -8.58
N ASN A 69 11.47 -7.71 -7.47
CA ASN A 69 10.81 -7.38 -6.21
C ASN A 69 9.94 -6.13 -6.35
N ALA A 70 10.40 -5.08 -7.02
CA ALA A 70 9.63 -3.86 -7.24
C ALA A 70 8.37 -4.11 -8.10
N LYS A 71 8.49 -4.89 -9.18
CA LYS A 71 7.34 -5.34 -9.99
C LYS A 71 6.33 -6.12 -9.15
N TYR A 72 6.83 -7.01 -8.30
CA TYR A 72 6.00 -7.81 -7.41
C TYR A 72 5.29 -6.95 -6.36
N ALA A 73 6.00 -6.02 -5.72
CA ALA A 73 5.45 -5.06 -4.75
C ALA A 73 4.31 -4.24 -5.36
N ILE A 74 4.52 -3.66 -6.55
CA ILE A 74 3.50 -2.86 -7.25
C ILE A 74 2.27 -3.71 -7.57
N THR A 75 2.48 -4.92 -8.09
CA THR A 75 1.38 -5.84 -8.44
C THR A 75 0.58 -6.24 -7.20
N SER A 76 1.25 -6.61 -6.11
CA SER A 76 0.63 -6.99 -4.85
C SER A 76 -0.09 -5.82 -4.16
N GLY A 77 0.49 -4.61 -4.19
CA GLY A 77 -0.15 -3.40 -3.68
C GLY A 77 -1.43 -3.06 -4.44
N ARG A 78 -1.41 -3.16 -5.77
CA ARG A 78 -2.62 -2.97 -6.60
C ARG A 78 -3.66 -4.06 -6.35
N LYS A 79 -3.24 -5.32 -6.19
CA LYS A 79 -4.11 -6.45 -5.86
C LYS A 79 -4.89 -6.22 -4.55
N ILE A 80 -4.31 -5.54 -3.57
CA ILE A 80 -5.03 -5.18 -2.35
C ILE A 80 -5.89 -3.93 -2.51
N GLY A 81 -5.76 -3.16 -3.59
CA GLY A 81 -6.56 -1.96 -3.89
C GLY A 81 -5.83 -0.63 -3.72
N ALA A 82 -4.51 -0.64 -3.52
CA ALA A 82 -3.73 0.60 -3.47
C ALA A 82 -3.55 1.20 -4.88
N LYS A 83 -3.74 2.53 -5.00
CA LYS A 83 -3.66 3.26 -6.27
C LYS A 83 -2.22 3.63 -6.64
N ILE A 84 -1.36 2.63 -6.78
CA ILE A 84 0.07 2.84 -7.05
C ILE A 84 0.30 3.11 -8.55
N TYR A 85 0.90 4.27 -8.87
CA TYR A 85 1.25 4.68 -10.24
C TYR A 85 2.75 4.66 -10.54
N ALA A 86 3.60 4.39 -9.54
CA ALA A 86 5.04 4.28 -9.73
C ALA A 86 5.41 3.11 -10.65
N LEU A 87 6.51 3.29 -11.38
CA LEU A 87 7.17 2.24 -12.12
C LEU A 87 8.17 1.49 -11.21
N PRO A 88 8.51 0.24 -11.52
CA PRO A 88 9.54 -0.50 -10.80
C PRO A 88 10.86 0.27 -10.67
N GLU A 89 11.29 0.93 -11.74
CA GLU A 89 12.51 1.73 -11.82
C GLU A 89 12.49 2.88 -10.81
N ASP A 90 11.32 3.48 -10.55
CA ASP A 90 11.20 4.57 -9.59
C ASP A 90 11.47 4.13 -8.15
N ILE A 91 11.16 2.88 -7.81
CA ILE A 91 11.45 2.29 -6.49
C ILE A 91 12.93 1.91 -6.41
N VAL A 92 13.44 1.24 -7.44
CA VAL A 92 14.82 0.75 -7.49
C VAL A 92 15.84 1.90 -7.50
N GLU A 93 15.53 3.00 -8.19
CA GLU A 93 16.33 4.23 -8.20
C GLU A 93 16.02 5.16 -7.01
N VAL A 94 15.09 4.76 -6.13
CA VAL A 94 14.68 5.50 -4.92
C VAL A 94 14.29 6.95 -5.25
N LYS A 95 13.44 7.15 -6.26
CA LYS A 95 12.97 8.50 -6.63
C LYS A 95 12.05 9.04 -5.54
N PRO A 96 12.45 10.11 -4.80
CA PRO A 96 11.81 10.47 -3.53
C PRO A 96 10.30 10.73 -3.65
N ARG A 97 9.90 11.48 -4.69
CA ARG A 97 8.48 11.81 -4.94
C ARG A 97 7.66 10.55 -5.25
N MET A 98 8.21 9.64 -6.04
CA MET A 98 7.51 8.41 -6.43
C MET A 98 7.40 7.46 -5.23
N VAL A 99 8.50 7.25 -4.50
CA VAL A 99 8.53 6.44 -3.27
C VAL A 99 7.56 6.97 -2.22
N MET A 100 7.55 8.28 -1.97
CA MET A 100 6.56 8.91 -1.08
C MET A 100 5.13 8.59 -1.50
N THR A 101 4.81 8.73 -2.80
CA THR A 101 3.45 8.42 -3.28
C THR A 101 3.09 6.94 -3.12
N VAL A 102 4.04 6.01 -3.25
CA VAL A 102 3.81 4.58 -3.00
C VAL A 102 3.36 4.36 -1.55
N PHE A 103 4.11 4.89 -0.58
CA PHE A 103 3.78 4.75 0.84
C PHE A 103 2.47 5.45 1.20
N ALA A 104 2.21 6.65 0.66
CA ALA A 104 0.95 7.35 0.85
C ALA A 104 -0.25 6.56 0.28
N CYS A 105 -0.10 5.92 -0.89
CA CYS A 105 -1.16 5.10 -1.48
C CYS A 105 -1.45 3.84 -0.63
N LEU A 106 -0.41 3.24 -0.06
CA LEU A 106 -0.55 2.10 0.86
C LEU A 106 -1.21 2.52 2.18
N MET A 107 -0.82 3.67 2.73
CA MET A 107 -1.44 4.26 3.91
C MET A 107 -2.93 4.53 3.70
N ALA A 108 -3.29 5.19 2.60
CA ALA A 108 -4.69 5.45 2.26
C ALA A 108 -5.49 4.15 2.15
N ARG A 109 -4.88 3.08 1.59
CA ARG A 109 -5.53 1.77 1.51
C ARG A 109 -5.73 1.12 2.88
N ASP A 110 -4.79 1.27 3.81
CA ASP A 110 -4.91 0.72 5.17
C ASP A 110 -6.07 1.38 5.94
N TYR A 111 -6.23 2.71 5.79
CA TYR A 111 -7.32 3.46 6.42
C TYR A 111 -8.68 3.32 5.73
N MET A 112 -8.71 2.85 4.47
CA MET A 112 -9.94 2.58 3.72
C MET A 112 -10.08 1.07 3.42
N PRO A 113 -10.24 0.19 4.42
CA PRO A 113 -10.55 -1.20 4.19
C PRO A 113 -11.98 -1.34 3.64
N ASN A 114 -12.09 -1.67 2.34
CA ASN A 114 -13.32 -2.12 1.66
C ASN A 114 -14.40 -1.07 1.32
N MET A 115 -14.08 0.01 0.59
CA MET A 115 -15.14 0.86 -0.02
C MET A 115 -15.76 0.30 -1.32
N ARG A 116 -15.84 -1.02 -1.49
CA ARG A 116 -16.62 -1.67 -2.55
C ARG A 116 -17.22 -2.98 -2.07
N GLU A 117 -18.32 -2.87 -1.34
CA GLU A 117 -19.51 -3.74 -1.41
C GLU A 117 -20.63 -3.13 -0.54
N GLU A 118 -21.15 -1.96 -0.92
CA GLU A 118 -22.45 -1.48 -0.39
C GLU A 118 -23.41 -1.14 -1.55
N SER A 119 -24.44 -1.98 -1.67
CA SER A 119 -25.75 -1.77 -2.29
C SER A 119 -25.87 -1.58 -3.82
N VAL A 120 -25.84 -2.68 -4.58
CA VAL A 120 -26.80 -2.86 -5.69
C VAL A 120 -27.69 -4.04 -5.30
N GLY A 121 -28.68 -3.81 -4.45
CA GLY A 121 -29.51 -4.91 -3.97
C GLY A 121 -30.54 -4.60 -2.89
N SER A 122 -30.95 -3.36 -2.67
CA SER A 122 -32.17 -3.12 -1.89
C SER A 122 -33.38 -3.27 -2.82
N PRO A 123 -34.29 -4.23 -2.58
CA PRO A 123 -35.55 -4.28 -3.32
C PRO A 123 -36.32 -2.99 -3.03
N ILE A 124 -36.79 -2.31 -4.08
CA ILE A 124 -37.75 -1.22 -3.92
C ILE A 124 -39.04 -1.87 -3.42
N THR A 125 -39.35 -1.72 -2.13
CA THR A 125 -40.66 -2.10 -1.60
C THR A 125 -41.70 -1.15 -2.19
N PRO A 126 -42.72 -1.61 -2.95
CA PRO A 126 -43.76 -0.73 -3.43
C PRO A 126 -44.55 -0.20 -2.23
N MET A 127 -44.61 1.12 -2.12
CA MET A 127 -45.33 1.83 -1.07
C MET A 127 -46.83 1.62 -1.30
N ASN A 128 -47.48 0.85 -0.43
CA ASN A 128 -48.91 0.56 -0.49
C ASN A 128 -49.69 1.82 -0.09
N ASN A 129 -50.33 2.48 -1.06
CA ASN A 129 -51.23 3.60 -0.79
C ASN A 129 -52.51 3.10 -0.10
N HIS A 130 -52.51 3.10 1.23
CA HIS A 130 -53.75 3.21 1.99
C HIS A 130 -54.14 4.69 2.06
N THR A 131 -55.13 5.07 1.27
CA THR A 131 -56.02 6.19 1.62
C THR A 131 -57.38 5.57 1.88
N GLY A 132 -57.73 5.49 3.16
CA GLY A 132 -59.12 5.34 3.56
C GLY A 132 -59.83 6.67 3.34
N TYR A 133 -60.98 6.61 2.67
CA TYR A 133 -62.29 7.13 3.08
C TYR A 133 -63.33 6.52 2.14
#